data_AF-A0A1M7APF7-F1
#
_entry.id   AF-A0A1M7APF7-F1
#
_cell.length_a   1.000
_cell.length_b   1.000
_cell.length_c   1.000
_cell.angle_alpha   90.00
_cell.angle_beta   90.00
_cell.angle_gamma   90.00
#
_symmetry.space_group_name_H-M   'P 1'
#
loop_
_entity.id
_entity.type
_entity.pdbx_description
1 polymer ?
#
loop_
_entity_poly.entity_id
_entity_poly.type
_entity_poly.pdbx_seq_one_letter_code
_entity_poly.pdbx_strand_id
1 'polypeptide(L)'
;MENYSTEEIRRITGCSKQTAKRWQSGQHKPPAAALAMMRLFIDGDLSALIGPDWQGFIARDGNLYVPGWTRGFKPDEIRAMFYGVQLSSSLKREHDKLRAEIDAQQKTLADIIRQRDFYRSNLVLESKMGLALTKS
;
A
#
# COMPACT_ATOMS: atom_id res chain seq x y z
N MET A 1 35.71 -12.46 0.76
CA MET A 1 34.99 -12.50 2.04
C MET A 1 35.43 -11.28 2.80
N GLU A 2 34.71 -10.18 2.60
CA GLU A 2 35.10 -8.86 3.09
C GLU A 2 35.05 -8.85 4.63
N ASN A 3 36.21 -8.66 5.26
CA ASN A 3 36.47 -8.14 6.61
C ASN A 3 35.57 -8.53 7.81
N TYR A 4 34.90 -9.67 7.83
CA TYR A 4 34.19 -10.11 9.05
C TYR A 4 35.18 -10.58 10.11
N SER A 5 35.08 -10.04 11.33
CA SER A 5 35.91 -10.50 12.44
C SER A 5 35.50 -11.90 12.88
N THR A 6 36.45 -12.67 13.43
CA THR A 6 36.14 -14.02 13.96
C THR A 6 35.03 -13.97 15.01
N GLU A 7 34.97 -12.93 15.83
CA GLU A 7 33.97 -12.80 16.89
C GLU A 7 32.57 -12.47 16.35
N GLU A 8 32.46 -11.67 15.28
CA GLU A 8 31.17 -11.42 14.62
C GLU A 8 30.59 -12.68 13.99
N ILE A 9 31.42 -13.46 13.29
CA ILE A 9 31.01 -14.73 12.68
C ILE A 9 30.47 -15.66 13.78
N ARG A 10 31.16 -15.75 14.92
CA ARG A 10 30.71 -16.57 16.06
C ARG A 10 29.40 -16.06 16.66
N ARG A 11 29.27 -14.74 16.85
CA ARG A 11 28.06 -14.12 17.39
C ARG A 11 26.84 -14.41 16.52
N ILE A 12 27.00 -14.32 15.20
CA ILE A 12 25.91 -14.49 14.23
C ILE A 12 25.56 -15.98 14.04
N THR A 13 26.57 -16.83 13.85
CA THR A 13 26.36 -18.24 13.46
C THR A 13 26.38 -19.23 14.62
N GLY A 14 26.79 -18.81 15.82
CA GLY A 14 26.93 -19.68 16.98
C GLY A 14 28.08 -20.69 16.89
N CYS A 15 28.94 -20.60 15.88
CA CYS A 15 29.97 -21.61 15.63
C CYS A 15 31.20 -21.50 16.55
N SER A 16 32.03 -22.54 16.55
CA SER A 16 33.28 -22.57 17.34
C SER A 16 34.31 -21.55 16.83
N LYS A 17 35.23 -21.12 17.70
CA LYS A 17 36.32 -20.20 17.33
C LYS A 17 37.24 -20.77 16.23
N GLN A 18 37.48 -22.08 16.23
CA GLN A 18 38.26 -22.73 15.19
C GLN A 18 37.52 -22.73 13.85
N THR A 19 36.21 -23.02 13.85
CA THR A 19 35.38 -22.99 12.64
C THR A 19 35.32 -21.59 12.04
N ALA A 20 35.08 -20.57 12.87
CA ALA A 20 35.08 -19.18 12.44
C ALA A 20 36.43 -18.74 11.85
N LYS A 21 37.56 -19.14 12.46
CA LYS A 21 38.90 -18.87 11.91
C LYS A 21 39.12 -19.54 10.56
N ARG A 22 38.68 -20.79 10.38
CA ARG A 22 38.81 -21.53 9.11
C ARG A 22 37.96 -20.91 7.99
N TRP A 23 36.79 -20.37 8.34
CA TRP A 23 35.94 -19.64 7.40
C TRP A 23 36.55 -18.30 7.02
N GLN A 24 37.05 -17.55 8.00
CA GLN A 24 37.69 -16.26 7.78
C GLN A 24 38.99 -16.38 6.94
N SER A 25 39.78 -17.43 7.17
CA SER A 25 41.02 -17.69 6.40
C SER A 25 40.77 -18.28 5.00
N GLY A 26 39.52 -18.61 4.66
CA GLY A 26 39.17 -19.23 3.39
C GLY A 26 39.56 -20.70 3.26
N GLN A 27 40.08 -21.33 4.32
CA GLN A 27 40.40 -22.78 4.31
C GLN A 27 39.17 -23.66 4.11
N HIS A 28 38.02 -23.24 4.65
CA HIS A 28 36.74 -23.91 4.43
C HIS A 28 35.66 -22.90 4.07
N LYS A 29 34.85 -23.23 3.06
CA LYS A 29 33.69 -22.42 2.70
C LYS A 29 32.60 -22.60 3.77
N PRO A 30 32.00 -21.51 4.28
CA PRO A 30 30.86 -21.63 5.20
C PRO A 30 29.66 -22.28 4.50
N PRO A 31 28.82 -23.04 5.24
CA PRO A 31 27.55 -23.54 4.72
C PRO A 31 26.66 -22.40 4.20
N ALA A 32 25.78 -22.72 3.25
CA ALA A 32 24.88 -21.73 2.64
C ALA A 32 24.03 -20.99 3.68
N ALA A 33 23.52 -21.69 4.71
CA ALA A 33 22.75 -21.08 5.79
C ALA A 33 23.57 -20.07 6.61
N ALA A 34 24.84 -20.36 6.88
CA ALA A 34 25.73 -19.45 7.59
C ALA A 34 26.04 -18.20 6.75
N LEU A 35 26.23 -18.37 5.43
CA LEU A 35 26.38 -17.24 4.50
C LEU A 35 25.12 -16.37 4.45
N ALA A 36 23.94 -16.97 4.42
CA ALA A 36 22.66 -16.25 4.44
C ALA A 36 22.50 -15.43 5.72
N MET A 37 22.79 -16.02 6.88
CA MET A 37 22.75 -15.30 8.16
C MET A 37 23.78 -14.17 8.22
N MET A 38 25.01 -14.39 7.72
CA MET A 38 26.02 -13.34 7.69
C MET A 38 25.58 -12.17 6.80
N ARG A 39 25.04 -12.43 5.61
CA ARG A 39 24.48 -11.38 4.73
C ARG A 39 23.34 -10.61 5.39
N LEU A 40 22.44 -11.30 6.08
CA LEU A 40 21.33 -10.66 6.78
C LEU A 40 21.81 -9.78 7.95
N PHE A 41 22.67 -10.30 8.83
CA PHE A 41 23.07 -9.59 10.04
C PHE A 41 24.11 -8.51 9.82
N ILE A 42 24.84 -8.56 8.71
CA ILE A 42 25.94 -7.62 8.41
C ILE A 42 25.50 -6.63 7.33
N ASP A 43 25.03 -7.13 6.19
CA ASP A 43 24.62 -6.30 5.06
C ASP A 43 23.16 -5.82 5.19
N GLY A 44 22.39 -6.46 6.09
CA GLY A 44 20.95 -6.22 6.21
C GLY A 44 20.13 -6.86 5.09
N ASP A 45 20.77 -7.63 4.20
CA ASP A 45 20.11 -8.18 3.00
C ASP A 45 19.10 -9.26 3.35
N LEU A 46 17.82 -8.92 3.21
CA LEU A 46 16.72 -9.83 3.47
C LEU A 46 16.60 -10.92 2.40
N SER A 47 16.97 -10.63 1.16
CA SER A 47 16.81 -11.59 0.05
C SER A 47 17.60 -12.88 0.27
N ALA A 48 18.70 -12.79 1.01
CA ALA A 48 19.55 -13.93 1.37
C ALA A 48 18.81 -15.01 2.18
N LEU A 49 17.74 -14.67 2.90
CA LEU A 49 17.03 -15.59 3.79
C LEU A 49 15.58 -15.85 3.39
N ILE A 50 14.88 -14.83 2.88
CA ILE A 50 13.43 -14.90 2.59
C ILE A 50 13.09 -14.91 1.10
N GLY A 51 14.09 -14.88 0.21
CA GLY A 51 13.92 -15.12 -1.22
C GLY A 51 14.04 -13.88 -2.11
N PRO A 52 13.93 -14.07 -3.44
CA PRO A 52 14.26 -13.04 -4.43
C PRO A 52 13.33 -11.82 -4.42
N ASP A 53 12.08 -11.97 -3.96
CA ASP A 53 11.12 -10.86 -3.88
C ASP A 53 11.56 -9.74 -2.91
N TRP A 54 12.50 -10.06 -2.02
CA TRP A 54 13.08 -9.13 -1.04
C TRP A 54 14.40 -8.52 -1.52
N GLN A 55 14.74 -8.65 -2.80
CA GLN A 55 15.96 -8.07 -3.35
C GLN A 55 15.98 -6.55 -3.18
N GLY A 56 17.07 -6.03 -2.60
CA GLY A 56 17.25 -4.62 -2.31
C GLY A 56 16.57 -4.12 -1.03
N PHE A 57 15.78 -4.96 -0.35
CA PHE A 57 15.27 -4.63 0.98
C PHE A 57 16.37 -4.84 2.02
N ILE A 58 16.56 -3.84 2.88
CA ILE A 58 17.64 -3.83 3.86
C ILE A 58 17.05 -3.67 5.27
N ALA A 59 17.31 -4.62 6.16
CA ALA A 59 16.99 -4.51 7.58
C ALA A 59 18.22 -3.99 8.33
N ARG A 60 18.17 -2.74 8.80
CA ARG A 60 19.30 -2.10 9.51
C ARG A 60 18.81 -1.15 10.59
N ASP A 61 19.51 -1.13 11.72
CA ASP A 61 19.24 -0.22 12.85
C ASP A 61 17.79 -0.29 13.36
N GLY A 62 17.18 -1.48 13.29
CA GLY A 62 15.78 -1.71 13.68
C GLY A 62 14.74 -1.22 12.69
N ASN A 63 15.15 -0.73 11.52
CA ASN A 63 14.27 -0.25 10.46
C ASN A 63 14.34 -1.16 9.22
N LEU A 64 13.25 -1.19 8.45
CA LEU A 64 13.19 -1.79 7.13
C LEU A 64 13.33 -0.71 6.06
N TYR A 65 14.36 -0.80 5.23
CA TYR A 65 14.56 0.07 4.08
C TYR A 65 14.03 -0.60 2.83
N VAL A 66 13.18 0.14 2.12
CA VAL A 66 12.57 -0.30 0.86
C VAL A 66 13.34 0.35 -0.30
N PRO A 67 13.64 -0.40 -1.38
CA PRO A 67 14.31 0.16 -2.56
C PRO A 67 13.64 1.45 -3.06
N GLY A 68 14.42 2.51 -3.27
CA GLY A 68 13.94 3.81 -3.73
C GLY A 68 13.39 4.74 -2.63
N TRP A 69 13.34 4.28 -1.38
CA TRP A 69 12.93 5.09 -0.24
C TRP A 69 14.15 5.54 0.56
N THR A 70 14.24 6.85 0.83
CA THR A 70 15.36 7.42 1.60
C THR A 70 15.26 7.12 3.09
N ARG A 71 14.04 6.92 3.59
CA ARG A 71 13.75 6.69 4.99
C ARG A 71 13.37 5.22 5.22
N GLY A 72 13.96 4.62 6.27
CA GLY A 72 13.57 3.31 6.75
C GLY A 72 12.28 3.36 7.58
N PHE A 73 11.50 2.28 7.51
CA PHE A 73 10.25 2.11 8.25
C PHE A 73 10.50 1.45 9.60
N LYS A 74 9.94 2.05 10.65
CA LYS A 74 9.91 1.42 11.97
C LYS A 74 8.85 0.32 12.02
N PRO A 75 8.98 -0.67 12.92
CA PRO A 75 7.98 -1.73 13.08
C PRO A 75 6.55 -1.20 13.32
N ASP A 76 6.40 -0.12 14.09
CA ASP A 76 5.09 0.49 14.35
C ASP A 76 4.50 1.15 13.11
N GLU A 77 5.34 1.71 12.24
CA GLU A 77 4.90 2.32 10.98
C GLU A 77 4.44 1.24 10.00
N ILE A 78 5.17 0.12 9.92
CA ILE A 78 4.75 -1.03 9.11
C ILE A 78 3.40 -1.57 9.61
N ARG A 79 3.20 -1.66 10.93
CA ARG A 79 1.89 -2.02 11.50
C ARG A 79 0.80 -1.01 11.15
N ALA A 80 1.10 0.29 11.23
CA ALA A 80 0.17 1.35 10.90
C ALA A 80 -0.22 1.36 9.41
N MET A 81 0.69 0.98 8.50
CA MET A 81 0.43 0.91 7.06
C MET A 81 -0.76 -0.01 6.74
N PHE A 82 -0.91 -1.13 7.45
CA PHE A 82 -2.04 -2.03 7.26
C PHE A 82 -3.38 -1.30 7.48
N TYR A 83 -3.50 -0.58 8.59
CA TYR A 83 -4.69 0.22 8.89
C TYR A 83 -4.87 1.38 7.91
N GLY A 84 -3.78 1.97 7.43
CA GLY A 84 -3.80 3.00 6.38
C GLY A 84 -4.39 2.48 5.06
N VAL A 85 -4.01 1.27 4.64
CA VAL A 85 -4.59 0.61 3.45
C VAL A 85 -6.08 0.32 3.65
N GLN A 86 -6.48 -0.14 4.83
CA GLN A 86 -7.91 -0.37 5.14
C GLN A 86 -8.71 0.93 5.11
N LEU A 87 -8.21 1.99 5.74
CA LEU A 87 -8.85 3.30 5.78
C LEU A 87 -8.98 3.88 4.38
N SER A 88 -7.91 3.89 3.60
CA SER A 88 -7.94 4.38 2.21
C SER A 88 -8.93 3.60 1.34
N SER A 89 -9.03 2.28 1.50
CA SER A 89 -10.02 1.47 0.80
C SER A 89 -11.45 1.82 1.21
N SER A 90 -11.70 2.02 2.51
CA SER A 90 -13.02 2.43 3.03
C SER A 90 -13.43 3.80 2.49
N LEU A 91 -12.54 4.80 2.62
CA LEU A 91 -12.78 6.16 2.14
C LEU A 91 -13.02 6.19 0.63
N LYS A 92 -12.29 5.39 -0.15
CA LYS A 92 -12.51 5.28 -1.59
C LYS A 92 -13.91 4.75 -1.92
N ARG A 93 -14.37 3.70 -1.22
CA ARG A 93 -15.73 3.16 -1.42
C ARG A 93 -16.80 4.18 -1.08
N GLU A 94 -16.62 4.90 0.02
CA GLU A 94 -17.56 5.94 0.44
C GLU A 94 -17.59 7.10 -0.58
N HIS A 95 -16.43 7.53 -1.05
CA HIS A 95 -16.31 8.54 -2.10
C HIS A 95 -17.03 8.10 -3.38
N ASP A 96 -16.83 6.86 -3.82
CA ASP A 96 -17.47 6.33 -5.04
C ASP A 96 -19.01 6.24 -4.87
N LYS A 97 -19.48 5.86 -3.68
CA LYS A 97 -20.91 5.84 -3.35
C LYS A 97 -21.52 7.23 -3.39
N LEU A 98 -20.90 8.21 -2.70
CA LEU A 98 -21.39 9.59 -2.66
C LEU A 98 -21.43 10.20 -4.06
N ARG A 99 -20.43 9.91 -4.89
CA ARG A 99 -20.41 10.36 -6.29
C ARG A 99 -21.58 9.80 -7.09
N ALA A 100 -21.89 8.51 -6.94
CA ALA A 100 -23.04 7.89 -7.60
C ALA A 100 -24.38 8.48 -7.11
N GLU A 101 -24.49 8.82 -5.83
CA GLU A 101 -25.68 9.48 -5.27
C GLU A 101 -25.87 10.88 -5.85
N ILE A 102 -24.80 11.67 -5.95
CA ILE A 102 -24.81 12.99 -6.59
C ILE A 102 -25.28 12.87 -8.04
N ASP A 103 -24.72 11.94 -8.80
CA ASP A 103 -25.09 11.73 -10.21
C ASP A 103 -26.57 11.32 -10.36
N ALA A 104 -27.08 10.48 -9.46
CA ALA A 104 -28.48 10.08 -9.43
C ALA A 104 -29.41 11.28 -9.13
N GLN A 105 -29.07 12.08 -8.11
CA GLN A 105 -29.83 13.28 -7.75
C GLN A 105 -29.84 14.31 -8.88
N GLN A 106 -28.72 14.51 -9.57
CA GLN A 106 -28.65 15.41 -10.72
C GLN A 106 -29.58 14.97 -11.85
N LYS A 107 -29.68 13.67 -12.13
CA LYS A 107 -30.64 13.14 -13.12
C LYS A 107 -32.08 13.38 -12.68
N THR A 108 -32.41 13.09 -11.43
CA THR A 108 -33.75 13.34 -10.88
C THR A 108 -34.13 14.83 -10.98
N LEU A 109 -33.21 15.73 -10.65
CA LEU A 109 -33.43 17.17 -10.78
C LEU A 109 -33.67 17.58 -12.23
N ALA A 110 -32.89 17.04 -13.17
CA ALA A 110 -33.07 17.32 -14.60
C ALA A 110 -34.46 16.88 -15.10
N ASP A 111 -34.94 15.71 -14.67
CA ASP A 111 -36.26 15.21 -15.05
C ASP A 111 -37.40 16.04 -14.44
N ILE A 112 -37.28 16.45 -13.18
CA ILE A 112 -38.24 17.36 -12.52
C ILE A 112 -38.30 18.71 -13.25
N ILE A 113 -37.14 19.26 -13.62
CA ILE A 113 -37.07 20.52 -14.39
C ILE A 113 -37.77 20.35 -15.74
N ARG A 114 -37.51 19.25 -16.45
CA ARG A 114 -38.16 18.95 -17.73
C ARG A 114 -39.68 18.85 -17.59
N GLN A 115 -40.17 18.12 -16.58
CA GLN A 115 -41.60 18.00 -16.30
C GLN A 115 -42.23 19.36 -15.97
N ARG A 116 -41.62 20.14 -15.08
CA ARG A 116 -42.07 21.50 -14.73
C ARG A 116 -42.21 22.38 -15.98
N ASP A 117 -41.21 22.37 -16.85
CA ASP A 117 -41.20 23.24 -18.03
C ASP A 117 -42.24 22.80 -19.08
N PHE A 118 -42.49 21.49 -19.20
CA PHE A 118 -43.59 20.95 -19.99
C PHE A 118 -44.96 21.40 -19.46
N TYR A 119 -45.22 21.24 -18.16
CA TYR A 119 -46.49 21.66 -17.56
C TYR A 119 -46.71 23.18 -17.65
N ARG A 120 -45.66 23.98 -17.46
CA ARG A 120 -45.73 25.44 -17.66
C ARG A 120 -46.11 25.80 -19.09
N SER A 121 -45.48 25.16 -20.08
CA SER A 121 -45.77 25.41 -21.50
C SER A 121 -47.19 25.01 -21.86
N ASN A 122 -47.67 23.86 -21.37
CA ASN A 122 -49.05 23.41 -21.59
C ASN A 122 -50.08 24.37 -20.98
N LEU A 123 -49.85 24.83 -19.75
CA LEU A 123 -50.76 25.76 -19.09
C LEU A 123 -50.85 27.11 -19.84
N VAL A 124 -49.74 27.59 -20.40
CA VAL A 124 -49.73 28.78 -21.26
C VAL A 124 -50.55 28.54 -22.55
N LEU A 125 -50.44 27.36 -23.16
CA LEU A 125 -51.22 27.00 -24.35
C LEU A 125 -52.72 26.91 -24.03
N GLU A 126 -53.09 26.21 -22.97
CA GLU A 126 -54.48 26.08 -22.49
C GLU A 126 -55.11 27.42 -22.16
N SER A 127 -54.35 28.33 -21.54
CA SER A 127 -54.78 29.70 -21.26
C SER A 127 -55.04 30.49 -22.55
N LYS A 128 -54.13 30.41 -23.54
CA LYS A 128 -54.31 31.09 -24.85
C LYS A 128 -55.51 30.56 -25.64
N MET A 129 -55.82 29.27 -25.51
CA MET A 129 -56.97 28.66 -26.17
C MET A 129 -58.29 28.86 -25.41
N GLY A 130 -58.28 29.55 -24.26
CA GLY A 130 -59.47 29.75 -23.43
C GLY A 130 -59.98 28.48 -22.72
N LEU A 131 -59.22 27.38 -22.80
CA LEU A 131 -59.58 26.06 -22.26
C LEU A 131 -59.34 25.96 -20.74
N ALA A 132 -58.54 26.87 -20.17
CA ALA A 132 -58.23 26.89 -18.74
C ALA A 132 -59.44 27.15 -17.82
N LEU A 133 -60.57 27.62 -18.37
CA LEU A 133 -61.81 27.91 -17.62
C LEU A 133 -62.93 26.89 -17.83
N THR A 134 -62.78 25.93 -18.75
CA THR A 134 -63.72 24.80 -18.88
C THR A 134 -63.43 23.77 -17.81
N LYS A 135 -63.86 24.05 -16.59
CA LYS A 135 -64.07 23.00 -15.58
C LYS A 135 -65.23 22.12 -16.02
N SER A 136 -65.02 20.80 -15.98
CA SER A 136 -66.08 19.84 -15.62
C SER A 136 -66.52 20.08 -14.18
#